data_AF-A0A3S0D6B0-F1
#
_entry.id   AF-A0A3S0D6B0-F1
#
_cell.length_a   1.000
_cell.length_b   1.000
_cell.length_c   1.000
_cell.angle_alpha   90.00
_cell.angle_beta   90.00
_cell.angle_gamma   90.00
#
_symmetry.space_group_name_H-M   'P 1'
#
loop_
_entity.id
_entity.type
_entity.pdbx_description
1 polymer ?
#
loop_
_entity_poly.entity_id
_entity_poly.type
_entity_poly.pdbx_seq_one_letter_code
_entity_poly.pdbx_strand_id
1 'polypeptide(L)'
;MEENSKKSNWRRIQERSQSVADAHQRLDVLSDALDAIENELGRVAPELIYPYEKLIELHHDLGEYDKVVRLLPAYYLVLEMNCYMDDIERLLLAVEKMREQGYLHEAMMACCRLVYLLYESVQVKSQLMDDAWYLLDELHKEHPDVNAKKLLKNLSRKA
;
A
#
# COMPACT_ATOMS: atom_id res chain seq x y z
N MET A 1 3.51 -0.34 41.37
CA MET A 1 3.14 0.17 40.04
C MET A 1 4.37 0.81 39.45
N GLU A 2 5.06 0.12 38.54
CA GLU A 2 6.01 0.75 37.62
C GLU A 2 5.97 -0.09 36.34
N GLU A 3 5.03 0.29 35.49
CA GLU A 3 4.73 -0.29 34.19
C GLU A 3 5.81 0.15 33.20
N ASN A 4 7.06 -0.25 33.46
CA ASN A 4 8.16 -0.14 32.51
C ASN A 4 8.05 -1.30 31.51
N SER A 5 6.92 -1.36 30.81
CA SER A 5 6.68 -2.32 29.74
C SER A 5 7.67 -2.00 28.62
N LYS A 6 8.60 -2.94 28.39
CA LYS A 6 9.60 -2.90 27.33
C LYS A 6 8.90 -2.61 25.99
N LYS A 7 8.93 -1.36 25.50
CA LYS A 7 8.50 -1.04 24.13
C LYS A 7 9.12 -2.07 23.17
N SER A 8 8.30 -2.67 22.30
CA SER A 8 8.81 -3.62 21.31
C SER A 8 9.94 -2.96 20.49
N ASN A 9 10.91 -3.77 20.08
CA ASN A 9 12.09 -3.32 19.37
C ASN A 9 11.71 -2.51 18.12
N TRP A 10 10.77 -3.01 17.31
CA TRP A 10 10.31 -2.30 16.12
C TRP A 10 9.71 -0.91 16.41
N ARG A 11 8.99 -0.75 17.52
CA ARG A 11 8.36 0.54 17.88
C ARG A 11 9.44 1.60 18.15
N ARG A 12 10.54 1.20 18.77
CA ARG A 12 11.69 2.09 19.00
C ARG A 12 12.40 2.46 17.70
N ILE A 13 12.58 1.49 16.80
CA ILE A 13 13.20 1.72 15.48
C ILE A 13 12.32 2.68 14.66
N GLN A 14 11.00 2.49 14.68
CA GLN A 14 10.05 3.36 13.99
C GLN A 14 10.04 4.78 14.57
N GLU A 15 9.99 4.96 15.90
CA GLU A 15 10.08 6.27 16.54
C GLU A 15 11.38 6.99 16.14
N ARG A 16 12.51 6.27 16.08
CA ARG A 16 13.80 6.81 15.62
C ARG A 16 13.76 7.29 14.16
N SER A 17 13.05 6.59 13.28
CA SER A 17 12.95 7.00 11.86
C SER A 17 12.37 8.41 11.65
N GLN A 18 11.60 8.91 12.62
CA GLN A 18 10.96 10.24 12.55
C GLN A 18 11.92 11.39 12.86
N SER A 19 13.01 11.11 13.58
CA SER A 19 14.01 12.13 13.97
C SER A 19 15.28 12.09 13.12
N VAL A 20 15.42 11.11 12.23
CA VAL A 20 16.55 11.02 11.30
C VAL A 20 16.31 11.96 10.12
N ALA A 21 17.16 12.99 10.00
CA ALA A 21 17.08 13.97 8.92
C ALA A 21 17.72 13.48 7.61
N ASP A 22 18.76 12.66 7.70
CA ASP A 22 19.45 12.10 6.53
C ASP A 22 18.59 11.02 5.85
N ALA A 23 18.35 11.17 4.55
CA ALA A 23 17.44 10.29 3.82
C ALA A 23 17.94 8.84 3.76
N HIS A 24 19.26 8.63 3.61
CA HIS A 24 19.84 7.29 3.50
C HIS A 24 19.80 6.57 4.85
N GLN A 25 20.19 7.26 5.92
CA GLN A 25 20.07 6.74 7.27
C GLN A 25 18.59 6.45 7.62
N ARG A 26 17.65 7.26 7.11
CA ARG A 26 16.22 7.03 7.32
C ARG A 26 15.73 5.79 6.58
N LEU A 27 16.22 5.53 5.37
CA LEU A 27 15.95 4.28 4.63
C LEU A 27 16.42 3.06 5.44
N ASP A 28 17.65 3.09 5.97
CA ASP A 28 18.21 1.99 6.75
C ASP A 28 17.32 1.70 7.97
N VAL A 29 16.98 2.74 8.74
CA VAL A 29 16.14 2.60 9.94
C VAL A 29 14.73 2.11 9.61
N LEU A 30 14.13 2.58 8.52
CA LEU A 30 12.80 2.11 8.10
C LEU A 30 12.82 0.67 7.59
N SER A 31 13.90 0.25 6.93
CA SER A 31 14.09 -1.13 6.47
C SER A 31 14.25 -2.08 7.66
N ASP A 32 15.06 -1.71 8.64
CA ASP A 32 15.19 -2.45 9.90
C ASP A 32 13.85 -2.55 10.65
N ALA A 33 13.04 -1.48 10.64
CA ALA A 33 11.72 -1.49 11.26
C ALA A 33 10.77 -2.44 10.53
N LEU A 34 10.75 -2.39 9.20
CA LEU A 34 9.93 -3.25 8.36
C LEU A 34 10.26 -4.72 8.63
N ASP A 35 11.54 -5.09 8.57
CA ASP A 35 12.00 -6.46 8.83
C ASP A 35 11.66 -6.92 10.26
N ALA A 36 11.83 -6.05 11.26
CA ALA A 36 11.48 -6.38 12.64
C ALA A 36 9.97 -6.62 12.82
N ILE A 37 9.13 -5.78 12.22
CA ILE A 37 7.66 -5.91 12.29
C ILE A 37 7.22 -7.19 11.57
N GLU A 38 7.73 -7.45 10.36
CA GLU A 38 7.34 -8.65 9.61
C GLU A 38 7.71 -9.93 10.36
N ASN A 39 8.87 -9.95 11.02
CA ASN A 39 9.31 -11.10 11.80
C ASN A 39 8.54 -11.29 13.11
N GLU A 40 8.18 -10.21 13.79
CA GLU A 40 7.49 -10.28 15.10
C GLU A 40 5.97 -10.42 14.97
N LEU A 41 5.35 -9.72 14.01
CA LEU A 41 3.89 -9.55 13.89
C LEU A 41 3.32 -10.18 12.62
N GLY A 42 4.17 -10.51 11.64
CA GLY A 42 3.75 -11.10 10.37
C GLY A 42 3.62 -10.09 9.23
N ARG A 43 3.54 -10.62 8.00
CA ARG A 43 3.67 -9.87 6.73
C ARG A 43 2.50 -8.95 6.36
N VAL A 44 1.43 -8.97 7.14
CA VAL A 44 0.25 -8.12 6.92
C VAL A 44 -0.15 -7.36 8.19
N ALA A 45 0.77 -7.25 9.15
CA ALA A 45 0.54 -6.49 10.37
C ALA A 45 0.25 -5.01 10.06
N PRO A 46 -0.73 -4.36 10.71
CA PRO A 46 -1.07 -2.96 10.46
C PRO A 46 0.11 -2.01 10.73
N GLU A 47 1.01 -2.40 11.62
CA GLU A 47 2.25 -1.67 11.92
C GLU A 47 3.16 -1.49 10.69
N LEU A 48 3.04 -2.34 9.68
CA LEU A 48 3.80 -2.26 8.43
C LEU A 48 3.37 -1.08 7.53
N ILE A 49 2.17 -0.52 7.73
CA ILE A 49 1.65 0.56 6.88
C ILE A 49 2.61 1.75 6.86
N TYR A 50 3.06 2.20 8.03
CA TYR A 50 3.96 3.35 8.14
C TYR A 50 5.32 3.13 7.46
N PRO A 51 6.09 2.06 7.75
CA PRO A 51 7.38 1.87 7.12
C PRO A 51 7.27 1.66 5.61
N TYR A 52 6.28 0.91 5.11
CA TYR A 52 6.05 0.79 3.66
C TYR A 52 5.80 2.16 3.02
N GLU A 53 4.86 2.93 3.55
CA GLU A 53 4.52 4.25 3.02
C GLU A 53 5.74 5.19 2.98
N LYS A 54 6.56 5.20 4.05
CA LYS A 54 7.74 6.06 4.11
C LYS A 54 8.90 5.58 3.24
N LEU A 55 9.10 4.27 3.09
CA LEU A 55 10.10 3.74 2.16
C LEU A 55 9.72 4.06 0.72
N ILE A 56 8.45 3.92 0.34
CA ILE A 56 7.95 4.27 -0.99
C ILE A 56 8.21 5.76 -1.29
N GLU A 57 7.87 6.65 -0.36
CA GLU A 57 8.11 8.09 -0.50
C GLU A 57 9.60 8.41 -0.67
N LEU A 58 10.45 7.90 0.22
CA LEU A 58 11.89 8.18 0.18
C LEU A 58 12.55 7.64 -1.09
N HIS A 59 12.23 6.42 -1.51
CA HIS A 59 12.78 5.86 -2.74
C HIS A 59 12.30 6.63 -3.97
N HIS A 60 11.05 7.10 -3.99
CA HIS A 60 10.55 7.96 -5.06
C HIS A 60 11.32 9.28 -5.13
N ASP A 61 11.50 9.96 -3.98
CA ASP A 61 12.21 11.23 -3.88
C ASP A 61 13.69 11.11 -4.29
N LEU A 62 14.30 9.95 -4.05
CA LEU A 62 15.67 9.64 -4.46
C LEU A 62 15.78 9.15 -5.92
N GLY A 63 14.67 9.02 -6.64
CA GLY A 63 14.63 8.52 -8.02
C GLY A 63 14.88 7.00 -8.16
N GLU A 64 14.77 6.25 -7.06
CA GLU A 64 14.99 4.80 -7.01
C GLU A 64 13.71 4.03 -7.37
N TYR A 65 13.14 4.32 -8.54
CA TYR A 65 11.81 3.85 -8.96
C TYR A 65 11.66 2.32 -8.98
N ASP A 66 12.72 1.58 -9.30
CA ASP A 66 12.73 0.10 -9.26
C ASP A 66 12.44 -0.45 -7.86
N LYS A 67 12.85 0.27 -6.81
CA LYS A 67 12.55 -0.11 -5.43
C LYS A 67 11.10 0.18 -5.10
N VAL A 68 10.56 1.32 -5.57
CA VAL A 68 9.16 1.69 -5.36
C VAL A 68 8.21 0.65 -5.97
N VAL A 69 8.44 0.27 -7.23
CA VAL A 69 7.65 -0.75 -7.93
C VAL A 69 7.62 -2.09 -7.17
N ARG A 70 8.71 -2.46 -6.49
CA ARG A 70 8.74 -3.68 -5.66
C ARG A 70 7.96 -3.54 -4.35
N LEU A 71 7.87 -2.35 -3.78
CA LEU A 71 7.20 -2.09 -2.50
C LEU A 71 5.69 -1.88 -2.65
N LEU A 72 5.23 -1.24 -3.73
CA LEU A 72 3.82 -0.87 -3.92
C LEU A 72 2.85 -2.05 -3.78
N PRO A 73 3.10 -3.25 -4.37
CA PRO A 73 2.20 -4.39 -4.20
C PRO A 73 2.09 -4.88 -2.74
N ALA A 74 3.21 -4.89 -2.01
CA ALA A 74 3.24 -5.32 -0.62
C ALA A 74 2.53 -4.31 0.28
N TYR A 75 2.79 -3.02 0.08
CA TYR A 75 2.08 -1.94 0.77
C TYR A 75 0.57 -2.03 0.56
N TYR A 76 0.13 -2.21 -0.69
CA TYR A 76 -1.29 -2.29 -1.02
C TYR A 76 -1.97 -3.50 -0.37
N LEU A 77 -1.27 -4.65 -0.29
CA LEU A 77 -1.77 -5.82 0.42
C LEU A 77 -1.92 -5.54 1.94
N VAL A 78 -0.97 -4.86 2.56
CA VAL A 78 -1.09 -4.49 3.98
C VAL A 78 -2.30 -3.57 4.19
N LEU A 79 -2.50 -2.59 3.32
CA LEU A 79 -3.69 -1.74 3.38
C LEU A 79 -4.97 -2.57 3.19
N GLU A 80 -5.01 -3.46 2.21
CA GLU A 80 -6.19 -4.30 1.94
C GLU A 80 -6.59 -5.09 3.19
N MET A 81 -5.62 -5.74 3.84
CA MET A 81 -5.87 -6.59 5.01
C MET A 81 -6.31 -5.82 6.26
N ASN A 82 -6.01 -4.53 6.35
CA ASN A 82 -6.22 -3.74 7.57
C ASN A 82 -7.22 -2.58 7.40
N CYS A 83 -7.52 -2.16 6.17
CA CYS A 83 -8.34 -0.98 5.88
C CYS A 83 -9.59 -1.32 5.07
N TYR A 84 -9.69 -2.49 4.42
CA TYR A 84 -10.83 -2.81 3.56
C TYR A 84 -12.20 -2.67 4.26
N MET A 85 -12.31 -3.08 5.52
CA MET A 85 -13.59 -3.04 6.26
C MET A 85 -13.87 -1.68 6.90
N ASP A 86 -12.83 -0.96 7.33
CA ASP A 86 -12.96 0.21 8.21
C ASP A 86 -12.61 1.54 7.51
N ASP A 87 -11.77 1.50 6.47
CA ASP A 87 -11.18 2.66 5.79
C ASP A 87 -10.86 2.33 4.32
N ILE A 88 -11.87 1.89 3.58
CA ILE A 88 -11.73 1.50 2.18
C ILE A 88 -11.34 2.68 1.27
N GLU A 89 -11.64 3.92 1.69
CA GLU A 89 -11.25 5.15 1.01
C GLU A 89 -9.73 5.29 0.95
N ARG A 90 -9.00 4.77 1.95
CA ARG A 90 -7.54 4.70 1.94
C ARG A 90 -6.97 3.81 0.83
N LEU A 91 -7.69 2.77 0.43
CA LEU A 91 -7.29 1.95 -0.73
C LEU A 91 -7.40 2.75 -2.02
N LEU A 92 -8.50 3.49 -2.20
CA LEU A 92 -8.68 4.35 -3.38
C LEU A 92 -7.57 5.41 -3.44
N LEU A 93 -7.30 6.11 -2.34
CA LEU A 93 -6.25 7.13 -2.28
C LEU A 93 -4.86 6.56 -2.60
N ALA A 94 -4.58 5.32 -2.18
CA ALA A 94 -3.33 4.66 -2.52
C ALA A 94 -3.20 4.41 -4.04
N VAL A 95 -4.29 4.03 -4.71
CA VAL A 95 -4.33 3.88 -6.17
C VAL A 95 -4.11 5.22 -6.86
N GLU A 96 -4.77 6.28 -6.40
CA GLU A 96 -4.63 7.63 -6.95
C GLU A 96 -3.18 8.13 -6.82
N LYS A 97 -2.57 7.98 -5.64
CA LYS A 97 -1.18 8.34 -5.40
C LYS A 97 -0.22 7.59 -6.33
N MET A 98 -0.43 6.29 -6.54
CA MET A 98 0.37 5.51 -7.49
C MET A 98 0.26 6.07 -8.92
N ARG A 99 -0.96 6.40 -9.36
CA ARG A 99 -1.20 7.00 -10.68
C ARG A 99 -0.51 8.36 -10.82
N GLU A 100 -0.70 9.26 -9.85
CA GLU A 100 -0.11 10.60 -9.85
C GLU A 100 1.42 10.57 -9.91
N GLN A 101 2.04 9.58 -9.27
CA GLN A 101 3.49 9.36 -9.30
C GLN A 101 3.98 8.63 -10.55
N GLY A 102 3.08 8.24 -11.47
CA GLY A 102 3.42 7.59 -12.73
C GLY A 102 3.56 6.06 -12.67
N TYR A 103 3.22 5.42 -11.55
CA TYR A 103 3.26 3.96 -11.38
C TYR A 103 1.98 3.31 -11.93
N LEU A 104 1.74 3.49 -13.23
CA LEU A 104 0.46 3.18 -13.88
C LEU A 104 0.13 1.67 -13.86
N HIS A 105 1.14 0.80 -13.98
CA HIS A 105 0.93 -0.64 -13.93
C HIS A 105 0.48 -1.10 -12.53
N GLU A 106 1.16 -0.61 -11.50
CA GLU A 106 0.88 -0.89 -10.09
C GLU A 106 -0.48 -0.32 -9.69
N ALA A 107 -0.77 0.92 -10.09
CA ALA A 107 -2.08 1.56 -9.91
C ALA A 107 -3.19 0.74 -10.57
N MET A 108 -3.01 0.29 -11.81
CA MET A 108 -3.98 -0.54 -12.51
C MET A 108 -4.26 -1.87 -11.81
N MET A 109 -3.22 -2.56 -11.32
CA MET A 109 -3.38 -3.79 -10.56
C MET A 109 -4.13 -3.56 -9.24
N ALA A 110 -3.74 -2.52 -8.49
CA ALA A 110 -4.37 -2.14 -7.23
C ALA A 110 -5.84 -1.72 -7.42
N CYS A 111 -6.14 -0.95 -8.48
CA CYS A 111 -7.50 -0.54 -8.84
C CYS A 111 -8.38 -1.74 -9.21
N CYS A 112 -7.87 -2.67 -10.03
CA CYS A 112 -8.60 -3.91 -10.33
C CYS A 112 -8.92 -4.71 -9.05
N ARG A 113 -7.98 -4.74 -8.10
CA ARG A 113 -8.18 -5.39 -6.81
C ARG A 113 -9.23 -4.66 -5.96
N LEU A 114 -9.20 -3.33 -5.92
CA LEU A 114 -10.22 -2.50 -5.24
C LEU A 114 -11.62 -2.77 -5.79
N VAL A 115 -11.79 -2.68 -7.11
CA VAL A 115 -13.07 -2.93 -7.78
C VAL A 115 -13.59 -4.33 -7.47
N TYR A 116 -12.71 -5.33 -7.47
CA TYR A 116 -13.06 -6.69 -7.08
C TYR A 116 -13.54 -6.78 -5.62
N LEU A 117 -12.80 -6.19 -4.68
CA LEU A 117 -13.16 -6.17 -3.27
C LEU A 117 -14.51 -5.49 -3.04
N LEU A 118 -14.71 -4.33 -3.66
CA LEU A 118 -15.98 -3.61 -3.63
C LEU A 118 -17.10 -4.50 -4.16
N TYR A 119 -16.91 -5.17 -5.30
CA TYR A 119 -17.95 -6.02 -5.90
C TYR A 119 -18.37 -7.18 -5.00
N GLU A 120 -17.42 -7.79 -4.30
CA GLU A 120 -17.68 -8.89 -3.36
C GLU A 120 -18.28 -8.41 -2.03
N SER A 121 -18.22 -7.11 -1.73
CA SER A 121 -18.76 -6.56 -0.48
C SER A 121 -20.29 -6.41 -0.55
N VAL A 122 -20.98 -6.87 0.49
CA VAL A 122 -22.44 -6.78 0.61
C VAL A 122 -22.92 -5.34 0.96
N GLN A 123 -22.00 -4.45 1.34
CA GLN A 123 -22.29 -3.11 1.89
C GLN A 123 -21.56 -1.97 1.17
N VAL A 124 -21.45 -2.02 -0.16
CA VAL A 124 -20.77 -0.93 -0.89
C VAL A 124 -21.58 0.36 -0.87
N LYS A 125 -20.95 1.47 -0.48
CA LYS A 125 -21.44 2.81 -0.82
C LYS A 125 -21.35 2.98 -2.34
N SER A 126 -22.48 3.20 -3.02
CA SER A 126 -22.54 3.36 -4.50
C SER A 126 -21.45 4.29 -5.04
N GLN A 127 -21.22 5.43 -4.38
CA GLN A 127 -20.24 6.42 -4.81
C GLN A 127 -18.82 5.87 -4.91
N LEU A 128 -18.38 5.06 -3.93
CA LEU A 128 -17.01 4.53 -3.93
C LEU A 128 -16.78 3.51 -5.05
N MET A 129 -17.83 2.74 -5.38
CA MET A 129 -17.80 1.86 -6.55
C MET A 129 -17.66 2.68 -7.83
N ASP A 130 -18.45 3.75 -7.96
CA ASP A 130 -18.40 4.64 -9.12
C ASP A 130 -17.02 5.31 -9.27
N ASP A 131 -16.43 5.79 -8.17
CA ASP A 131 -15.11 6.41 -8.15
C ASP A 131 -14.01 5.40 -8.56
N ALA A 132 -14.06 4.17 -8.02
CA ALA A 132 -13.10 3.12 -8.37
C ALA A 132 -13.22 2.70 -9.86
N TRP A 133 -14.44 2.60 -10.39
CA TRP A 133 -14.65 2.33 -11.82
C TRP A 133 -14.17 3.46 -12.72
N TYR A 134 -14.42 4.71 -12.32
CA TYR A 134 -13.94 5.89 -13.04
C TYR A 134 -12.41 5.89 -13.10
N LEU A 135 -11.75 5.67 -11.96
CA LEU A 135 -10.29 5.59 -11.90
C LEU A 135 -9.73 4.44 -12.75
N LEU A 136 -10.40 3.28 -12.77
CA LEU A 136 -10.01 2.15 -13.61
C LEU A 136 -10.09 2.49 -15.11
N ASP A 137 -11.13 3.21 -15.53
CA ASP A 137 -11.29 3.64 -16.92
C ASP A 137 -10.21 4.65 -17.32
N GLU A 138 -9.89 5.63 -16.47
CA GLU A 138 -8.81 6.59 -16.70
C GLU A 138 -7.44 5.89 -16.80
N LEU A 139 -7.14 4.98 -15.88
CA LEU A 139 -5.91 4.18 -15.92
C LEU A 139 -5.81 3.35 -17.21
N HIS A 140 -6.93 2.87 -17.74
CA HIS A 140 -6.92 2.08 -18.98
C HIS A 140 -6.64 2.95 -20.20
N LYS A 141 -7.10 4.20 -20.22
CA LYS A 141 -6.78 5.19 -21.27
C LYS A 141 -5.31 5.58 -21.22
N GLU A 142 -4.75 5.78 -20.02
CA GLU A 142 -3.36 6.17 -19.82
C GLU A 142 -2.38 5.02 -20.09
N HIS A 143 -2.79 3.77 -19.81
CA HIS A 143 -1.92 2.60 -19.92
C HIS A 143 -2.64 1.39 -20.58
N PRO A 144 -2.99 1.48 -21.88
CA PRO A 144 -3.85 0.50 -22.55
C PRO A 144 -3.27 -0.91 -22.65
N ASP A 145 -1.94 -1.04 -22.56
CA ASP A 145 -1.24 -2.34 -22.61
C ASP A 145 -1.55 -3.22 -21.40
N VAL A 146 -2.04 -2.64 -20.30
CA VAL A 146 -2.49 -3.39 -19.13
C VAL A 146 -3.98 -3.68 -19.26
N ASN A 147 -4.27 -4.94 -19.56
CA ASN A 147 -5.64 -5.39 -19.79
C ASN A 147 -6.39 -5.61 -18.47
N ALA A 148 -7.09 -4.58 -18.01
CA ALA A 148 -7.94 -4.60 -16.82
C ALA A 148 -8.92 -5.79 -16.80
N LYS A 149 -9.58 -6.07 -17.94
CA LYS A 149 -10.51 -7.22 -18.06
C LYS A 149 -9.82 -8.56 -17.77
N LYS A 150 -8.59 -8.75 -18.27
CA LYS A 150 -7.79 -9.95 -18.00
C LYS A 150 -7.40 -10.05 -16.53
N LEU A 151 -7.02 -8.93 -15.90
CA LEU A 151 -6.67 -8.88 -14.48
C LEU A 151 -7.88 -9.22 -13.59
N LEU A 152 -9.03 -8.56 -13.80
CA LEU A 152 -10.27 -8.84 -13.08
C LEU A 152 -10.71 -10.31 -13.21
N LYS A 153 -10.64 -10.86 -14.43
CA LYS A 153 -10.96 -12.29 -14.68
C LYS A 153 -10.02 -13.25 -13.95
N ASN A 154 -8.75 -12.86 -13.75
CA ASN A 154 -7.82 -13.68 -12.99
C ASN A 154 -8.08 -13.63 -11.48
N LEU A 155 -8.52 -12.47 -10.96
CA LEU A 155 -8.89 -12.31 -9.56
C LEU A 155 -10.11 -13.16 -9.21
N SER A 156 -11.15 -13.16 -10.05
CA SER A 156 -12.37 -13.96 -9.82
C SER A 156 -12.17 -15.48 -9.89
N ARG A 157 -11.01 -15.96 -10.35
CA ARG A 157 -10.68 -17.40 -10.44
C ARG A 157 -9.87 -17.91 -9.23
N LYS A 158 -9.32 -16.99 -8.43
CA LYS A 158 -8.44 -17.30 -7.29
C LYS A 158 -9.15 -17.17 -5.94
N ALA A 159 -10.40 -16.71 -5.92
CA ALA A 159 -11.29 -16.76 -4.76
C ALA A 159 -12.04 -18.10 -4.73
#